data_AF-A0A0M8Q4N2-F1
#
_entry.id   AF-A0A0M8Q4N2-F1
#
_cell.length_a   1.000
_cell.length_b   1.000
_cell.length_c   1.000
_cell.angle_alpha   90.00
_cell.angle_beta   90.00
_cell.angle_gamma   90.00
#
_symmetry.space_group_name_H-M   'P 1'
#
loop_
_entity.id
_entity.type
_entity.pdbx_description
1 polymer ?
#
loop_
_entity_poly.entity_id
_entity_poly.type
_entity_poly.pdbx_seq_one_letter_code
_entity_poly.pdbx_strand_id
1 'polypeptide(L)'
;MALSIINIHVNVTGTSTRFFDVLAANLTVADGTTIPATDFLDDSGTAATTFPIVTNGYYNFYINGVLQEGDSYTISATELTFNTVTGTISAGTPLVVEAVELTTQT
;
A
#
# COMPACT_ATOMS: atom_id res chain seq x y z
N MET A 1 -47.33 -1.40 22.25
CA MET A 1 -45.85 -1.39 22.27
C MET A 1 -45.37 -1.10 20.86
N ALA A 2 -44.78 0.06 20.62
CA ALA A 2 -44.17 0.35 19.33
C ALA A 2 -42.83 -0.40 19.25
N LEU A 3 -42.66 -1.28 18.26
CA LEU A 3 -41.33 -1.74 17.89
C LEU A 3 -40.62 -0.57 17.21
N SER A 4 -39.60 -0.02 17.87
CA SER A 4 -38.61 0.80 17.18
C SER A 4 -37.63 -0.16 16.50
N ILE A 5 -37.74 -0.30 15.19
CA ILE A 5 -36.72 -0.92 14.36
C ILE A 5 -35.77 0.23 14.00
N ILE A 6 -34.64 0.34 14.69
CA ILE A 6 -33.63 1.35 14.33
C ILE A 6 -32.92 0.84 13.06
N ASN A 7 -33.17 1.51 11.94
CA ASN A 7 -32.31 1.37 10.76
C ASN A 7 -31.11 2.30 10.91
N ILE A 8 -29.95 1.73 11.27
CA ILE A 8 -28.68 2.46 11.27
C ILE A 8 -28.14 2.48 9.84
N HIS A 9 -27.92 3.68 9.31
CA HIS A 9 -27.19 3.89 8.07
C HIS A 9 -25.81 4.44 8.45
N VAL A 10 -24.76 3.76 7.97
CA VAL A 10 -23.38 4.22 8.14
C VAL A 10 -22.88 4.65 6.76
N ASN A 11 -22.46 5.90 6.66
CA ASN A 11 -21.83 6.42 5.47
C ASN A 11 -20.32 6.31 5.63
N VAL A 12 -19.63 5.80 4.62
CA VAL A 12 -18.17 5.65 4.62
C VAL A 12 -17.61 6.27 3.34
N THR A 13 -16.52 7.01 3.47
CA THR A 13 -15.71 7.48 2.34
C THR A 13 -14.34 6.82 2.39
N GLY A 14 -13.74 6.64 1.21
CA GLY A 14 -12.38 6.16 1.06
C GLY A 14 -11.49 7.20 0.39
N THR A 15 -10.28 7.37 0.89
CA THR A 15 -9.20 8.10 0.21
C THR A 15 -8.09 7.13 -0.13
N SER A 16 -7.56 7.24 -1.36
CA SER A 16 -6.42 6.44 -1.81
C SER A 16 -5.26 7.35 -2.16
N THR A 17 -4.05 6.94 -1.81
CA THR A 17 -2.80 7.57 -2.23
C THR A 17 -1.85 6.50 -2.73
N ARG A 18 -1.25 6.73 -3.90
CA ARG A 18 -0.38 5.75 -4.55
C ARG A 18 1.04 6.26 -4.64
N PHE A 19 1.95 5.29 -4.59
CA PHE A 19 3.38 5.49 -4.58
C PHE A 19 4.00 4.59 -5.64
N PHE A 20 4.90 5.15 -6.45
CA PHE A 20 5.44 4.51 -7.64
C PHE A 20 6.96 4.48 -7.58
N ASP A 21 7.55 3.30 -7.73
CA ASP A 21 8.99 3.10 -7.91
C ASP A 21 9.20 2.25 -9.17
N VAL A 22 10.12 2.67 -10.05
CA VAL A 22 10.54 1.88 -11.20
C VAL A 22 11.99 1.47 -10.95
N LEU A 23 12.19 0.19 -10.66
CA LEU A 23 13.49 -0.33 -10.25
C LEU A 23 14.60 0.03 -11.25
N ALA A 24 15.59 0.81 -10.81
CA ALA A 24 16.71 1.20 -11.67
C ALA A 24 17.68 0.03 -11.95
N ALA A 25 17.69 -0.98 -11.08
CA ALA A 25 18.52 -2.18 -11.18
C ALA A 25 17.73 -3.42 -10.77
N ASN A 26 18.25 -4.61 -11.07
CA ASN A 26 17.64 -5.85 -10.60
C ASN A 26 17.64 -5.88 -9.07
N LEU A 27 16.49 -6.20 -8.48
CA LEU A 27 16.34 -6.41 -7.06
C LEU A 27 16.34 -7.90 -6.76
N THR A 28 17.31 -8.37 -5.97
CA THR A 28 17.25 -9.70 -5.37
C THR A 28 16.39 -9.63 -4.12
N VAL A 29 15.25 -10.31 -4.14
CA VAL A 29 14.32 -10.41 -3.02
C VAL A 29 14.65 -11.66 -2.22
N ALA A 30 14.85 -11.44 -0.93
CA ALA A 30 14.86 -12.45 0.12
C ALA A 30 13.92 -12.01 1.27
N ASP A 31 13.64 -12.91 2.21
CA ASP A 31 12.86 -12.56 3.40
C ASP A 31 13.47 -11.37 4.15
N GLY A 32 12.65 -10.36 4.44
CA GLY A 32 13.08 -9.11 5.07
C GLY A 32 13.76 -8.11 4.14
N THR A 33 13.76 -8.32 2.82
CA THR A 33 14.24 -7.30 1.87
C THR A 33 13.35 -6.06 1.97
N THR A 34 13.96 -4.87 2.01
CA THR A 34 13.20 -3.61 2.12
C THR A 34 13.49 -2.64 0.99
N ILE A 35 12.51 -1.79 0.70
CA ILE A 35 12.64 -0.63 -0.18
C ILE A 35 12.15 0.59 0.61
N PRO A 36 12.98 1.62 0.78
CA PRO A 36 12.59 2.80 1.54
C PRO A 36 11.52 3.60 0.80
N ALA A 37 10.61 4.22 1.56
CA ALA A 37 9.55 5.06 1.00
C ALA A 37 10.10 6.23 0.15
N THR A 38 11.33 6.67 0.43
CA THR A 38 12.01 7.74 -0.31
C THR A 38 12.40 7.38 -1.75
N ASP A 39 12.37 6.09 -2.10
CA ASP A 39 12.61 5.65 -3.48
C ASP A 39 11.35 5.78 -4.35
N PHE A 40 10.19 6.06 -3.74
CA PHE A 40 8.92 6.19 -4.44
C PHE A 40 8.57 7.65 -4.76
N LEU A 41 7.81 7.85 -5.83
CA LEU A 41 7.11 9.09 -6.14
C LEU A 41 5.64 8.97 -5.74
N ASP A 42 5.03 10.05 -5.24
CA ASP A 42 3.59 10.13 -4.96
C ASP A 42 2.75 10.38 -6.23
N ASP A 43 1.43 10.46 -6.08
CA ASP A 43 0.49 10.77 -7.19
C ASP A 43 0.75 12.11 -7.90
N SER A 44 1.51 13.03 -7.29
CA SER A 44 1.92 14.31 -7.90
C SER A 44 3.25 14.21 -8.67
N GLY A 45 3.92 13.07 -8.61
CA GLY A 45 5.26 12.86 -9.16
C GLY A 45 6.37 13.41 -8.26
N THR A 46 6.08 13.74 -7.00
CA THR A 46 7.07 14.24 -6.03
C THR A 46 7.66 13.07 -5.26
N ALA A 47 8.95 13.12 -4.92
CA ALA A 47 9.56 12.11 -4.06
C ALA A 47 8.83 12.03 -2.70
N ALA A 48 8.38 10.83 -2.35
CA ALA A 48 7.76 10.58 -1.08
C ALA A 48 8.80 10.70 0.05
N THR A 49 8.35 11.12 1.22
CA THR A 49 9.19 11.13 2.44
C THR A 49 8.81 9.98 3.37
N THR A 50 7.53 9.66 3.42
CA THR A 50 6.96 8.54 4.17
C THR A 50 5.71 8.01 3.46
N PHE A 51 5.40 6.74 3.64
CA PHE A 51 4.05 6.24 3.37
C PHE A 51 3.09 6.72 4.48
N PRO A 52 1.81 7.00 4.14
CA PRO A 52 0.80 7.33 5.13
C PRO A 52 0.54 6.12 6.02
N ILE A 53 0.29 6.37 7.32
CA ILE A 53 -0.14 5.34 8.26
C ILE A 53 -1.64 5.13 8.09
N VAL A 54 -2.04 3.95 7.62
CA VAL A 54 -3.45 3.59 7.47
C VAL A 54 -3.98 3.04 8.79
N THR A 55 -5.01 3.69 9.34
CA THR A 55 -5.61 3.33 10.63
C THR A 55 -6.82 2.42 10.46
N ASN A 56 -7.68 2.70 9.47
CA ASN A 56 -8.87 1.92 9.17
C ASN A 56 -8.96 1.68 7.66
N GLY A 57 -8.18 0.73 7.18
CA GLY A 57 -8.11 0.42 5.76
C GLY A 57 -7.08 -0.64 5.46
N TYR A 58 -6.43 -0.53 4.30
CA TYR A 58 -5.45 -1.52 3.84
C TYR A 58 -4.42 -0.89 2.91
N TYR A 59 -3.33 -1.62 2.71
CA TYR A 59 -2.42 -1.38 1.59
C TYR A 59 -2.68 -2.43 0.51
N ASN A 60 -2.51 -2.03 -0.74
CA ASN A 60 -2.28 -2.95 -1.85
C ASN A 60 -0.86 -2.76 -2.35
N PHE A 61 -0.19 -3.85 -2.70
CA PHE A 61 1.11 -3.81 -3.35
C PHE A 61 1.04 -4.53 -4.69
N TYR A 62 1.53 -3.85 -5.72
CA TYR A 62 1.57 -4.37 -7.07
C TYR A 62 3.01 -4.46 -7.57
N ILE A 63 3.34 -5.59 -8.19
CA ILE A 63 4.59 -5.79 -8.92
C ILE A 63 4.23 -5.95 -10.39
N ASN A 64 4.71 -5.05 -11.25
CA ASN A 64 4.39 -5.01 -12.67
C ASN A 64 2.87 -5.04 -12.96
N GLY A 65 2.07 -4.37 -12.13
CA GLY A 65 0.61 -4.33 -12.24
C GLY A 65 -0.12 -5.56 -11.69
N VAL A 66 0.58 -6.56 -11.14
CA VAL A 66 -0.03 -7.73 -10.49
C VAL A 66 -0.12 -7.52 -8.98
N LEU A 67 -1.33 -7.66 -8.41
CA LEU A 67 -1.54 -7.59 -6.96
C LEU A 67 -0.80 -8.73 -6.25
N GLN A 68 -0.10 -8.40 -5.17
CA GLN A 68 0.59 -9.36 -4.32
C GLN A 68 -0.29 -9.84 -3.17
N GLU A 69 -0.05 -11.06 -2.69
CA GLU A 69 -0.74 -11.63 -1.54
C GLU A 69 -0.47 -10.79 -0.28
N GLY A 70 -1.49 -10.56 0.56
CA GLY A 70 -1.40 -9.59 1.66
C GLY A 70 -0.25 -9.87 2.66
N ASP A 71 0.02 -11.14 2.96
CA ASP A 71 1.07 -11.51 3.93
C ASP A 71 2.48 -11.52 3.31
N SER A 72 2.60 -11.40 1.98
CA SER A 72 3.90 -11.39 1.27
C SER A 72 4.68 -10.09 1.43
N TYR A 73 4.06 -9.06 2.01
CA TYR A 73 4.70 -7.77 2.25
C TYR A 73 4.15 -7.06 3.49
N THR A 74 4.86 -6.04 3.95
CA THR A 74 4.39 -5.12 4.98
C THR A 74 4.78 -3.70 4.61
N ILE A 75 3.87 -2.75 4.85
CA ILE A 75 4.11 -1.32 4.68
C ILE A 75 4.21 -0.68 6.06
N SER A 76 5.31 0.01 6.30
CA SER A 76 5.46 0.94 7.42
C SER A 76 5.52 2.38 6.90
N ALA A 77 5.64 3.37 7.78
CA ALA A 77 5.79 4.76 7.32
C ALA A 77 7.08 4.97 6.51
N THR A 78 8.12 4.16 6.73
CA THR A 78 9.46 4.39 6.16
C THR A 78 9.85 3.42 5.06
N GLU A 79 9.20 2.26 4.96
CA GLU A 79 9.62 1.21 4.02
C GLU A 79 8.50 0.22 3.67
N LEU A 80 8.63 -0.35 2.48
CA LEU A 80 8.01 -1.59 2.03
C LEU A 80 8.97 -2.74 2.39
N THR A 81 8.46 -3.79 3.02
CA THR A 81 9.22 -5.01 3.36
C THR A 81 8.60 -6.22 2.65
N PHE A 82 9.43 -7.09 2.07
CA PHE A 82 9.02 -8.39 1.54
C PHE A 82 9.11 -9.46 2.64
N ASN A 83 8.07 -10.27 2.78
CA ASN A 83 7.96 -11.27 3.84
C ASN A 83 7.88 -12.68 3.24
N THR A 84 8.71 -13.61 3.71
CA THR A 84 8.67 -15.04 3.39
C THR A 84 8.73 -15.39 1.89
N VAL A 85 9.10 -14.43 1.05
CA VAL A 85 9.23 -14.57 -0.40
C VAL A 85 10.68 -14.39 -0.84
N THR A 86 11.05 -15.08 -1.91
CA THR A 86 12.38 -14.99 -2.51
C THR A 86 12.27 -14.95 -4.03
N GLY A 87 13.14 -14.20 -4.69
CA GLY A 87 13.16 -14.13 -6.15
C GLY A 87 14.04 -13.01 -6.67
N THR A 88 13.92 -12.73 -7.96
CA THR A 88 14.58 -11.58 -8.58
C THR A 88 13.54 -10.79 -9.34
N ILE A 89 13.45 -9.50 -9.05
CA ILE A 89 12.64 -8.55 -9.82
C ILE A 89 13.59 -7.80 -10.75
N SER A 90 13.32 -7.85 -12.05
CA SER A 90 14.18 -7.22 -13.06
C SER A 90 14.08 -5.70 -13.02
N ALA A 91 15.18 -5.03 -13.39
CA ALA A 91 15.20 -3.60 -13.63
C ALA A 91 14.09 -3.17 -14.61
N GLY A 92 13.53 -1.98 -14.42
CA GLY A 92 12.40 -1.45 -15.17
C GLY A 92 11.03 -1.97 -14.72
N THR A 93 10.97 -2.88 -13.73
CA THR A 93 9.69 -3.33 -13.17
C THR A 93 9.07 -2.25 -12.29
N PRO A 94 7.82 -1.83 -12.56
CA PRO A 94 7.10 -0.91 -11.70
C PRO A 94 6.65 -1.60 -10.41
N LEU A 95 6.92 -0.98 -9.28
CA LEU A 95 6.42 -1.29 -7.96
C LEU A 95 5.42 -0.20 -7.57
N VAL A 96 4.21 -0.60 -7.18
CA VAL A 96 3.17 0.36 -6.78
C VAL A 96 2.62 -0.02 -5.43
N VAL A 97 2.72 0.89 -4.46
CA VAL A 97 2.03 0.80 -3.17
C VAL A 97 0.81 1.71 -3.23
N GLU A 98 -0.36 1.18 -2.91
CA GLU A 98 -1.58 1.96 -2.73
C GLU A 98 -1.97 1.90 -1.26
N ALA A 99 -2.13 3.05 -0.62
CA ALA A 99 -2.65 3.17 0.73
C ALA A 99 -4.11 3.65 0.68
N VAL A 100 -5.03 2.85 1.20
CA VAL A 100 -6.46 3.17 1.24
C VAL A 100 -6.89 3.37 2.69
N GLU A 101 -7.41 4.55 3.00
CA GLU A 101 -7.97 4.90 4.31
C GLU A 101 -9.48 5.06 4.20
N LEU A 102 -10.23 4.47 5.15
CA LEU A 102 -11.68 4.52 5.20
C LEU A 102 -12.14 5.31 6.41
N THR A 103 -12.91 6.37 6.17
CA THR A 103 -13.45 7.22 7.24
C THR A 103 -14.97 7.09 7.30
N THR A 104 -15.49 6.86 8.50
CA THR A 104 -16.94 6.95 8.74
C THR A 104 -17.34 8.42 8.75
N GLN A 105 -18.35 8.75 7.97
CA GLN A 105 -18.92 10.09 7.93
C GLN A 105 -19.99 10.23 9.01
N THR A 106 -19.90 11.32 9.78
CA THR A 106 -20.90 11.75 10.76
C THR A 106 -22.06 12.46 10.11
#